data_AF-A0A382WB46-F1
#
_entry.id   AF-A0A382WB46-F1
#
_cell.length_a   1.000
_cell.length_b   1.000
_cell.length_c   1.000
_cell.angle_alpha   90.00
_cell.angle_beta   90.00
_cell.angle_gamma   90.00
#
_symmetry.space_group_name_H-M   'P 1'
#
loop_
_entity.id
_entity.type
_entity.pdbx_description
1 polymer ?
#
loop_
_entity_poly.entity_id
_entity_poly.type
_entity_poly.pdbx_seq_one_letter_code
_entity_poly.pdbx_strand_id
1 'polypeptide(L)'
;VPRRRTKRRWLRWLLLLAVLDAAAFYWWWSNQAERRYNPIIREAAEEHGVEYALIKAVIWQESRFREDAVGDAGEIGLMQLMELAALEWADDHGV
;
A
#
# COMPACT_ATOMS: atom_id res chain seq x y z
N VAL A 1 -8.07 46.78 -30.90
CA VAL A 1 -7.36 45.52 -30.57
C VAL A 1 -7.80 45.07 -29.18
N PRO A 2 -8.32 43.85 -29.00
CA PRO A 2 -7.70 43.02 -27.98
C PRO A 2 -7.50 41.56 -28.45
N ARG A 3 -6.27 41.07 -28.30
CA ARG A 3 -5.88 39.70 -28.60
C ARG A 3 -6.47 38.75 -27.55
N ARG A 4 -7.57 38.06 -27.87
CA ARG A 4 -8.05 36.90 -27.11
C ARG A 4 -7.13 35.69 -27.38
N ARG A 5 -6.00 35.60 -26.69
CA ARG A 5 -5.02 34.49 -26.66
C ARG A 5 -4.43 34.51 -25.24
N THR A 6 -4.37 33.49 -24.36
CA THR A 6 -4.34 32.02 -24.46
C THR A 6 -4.82 31.37 -23.14
N LYS A 7 -5.99 31.76 -22.58
CA LYS A 7 -6.47 31.23 -21.28
C LYS A 7 -6.51 29.69 -21.21
N ARG A 8 -6.88 29.03 -22.31
CA ARG A 8 -6.94 27.55 -22.43
C ARG A 8 -5.59 26.84 -22.31
N ARG A 9 -4.46 27.49 -22.65
CA ARG A 9 -3.13 26.85 -22.55
C ARG A 9 -2.65 26.82 -21.10
N TRP A 10 -2.85 27.90 -20.37
CA TRP A 10 -2.49 27.96 -18.94
C TRP A 10 -3.35 27.03 -18.07
N LEU A 11 -4.64 26.89 -18.38
CA LEU A 11 -5.51 25.91 -17.71
C LEU A 11 -5.04 24.46 -17.89
N ARG A 12 -4.47 24.10 -19.04
CA ARG A 12 -3.89 22.76 -19.26
C ARG A 12 -2.66 22.54 -18.38
N TRP A 13 -1.80 23.53 -18.25
CA TRP A 13 -0.64 23.46 -17.36
C TRP A 13 -1.05 23.35 -15.89
N LEU A 14 -2.08 24.08 -15.45
CA LEU A 14 -2.64 23.94 -14.11
C LEU A 14 -3.22 22.54 -13.86
N LEU A 15 -3.96 21.97 -14.83
CA LEU A 15 -4.47 20.61 -14.74
C LEU A 15 -3.33 19.58 -14.66
N LEU A 16 -2.29 19.74 -15.48
CA LEU A 16 -1.12 18.85 -15.44
C LEU A 16 -0.40 18.93 -14.09
N LEU A 17 -0.23 20.13 -13.53
CA LEU A 17 0.36 20.31 -12.20
C LEU A 17 -0.50 19.65 -11.11
N ALA A 18 -1.81 19.85 -11.13
CA ALA A 18 -2.71 19.24 -10.15
C ALA A 18 -2.68 17.69 -10.19
N VAL A 19 -2.58 17.10 -11.39
CA VAL A 19 -2.43 15.65 -11.54
C VAL A 19 -1.07 15.16 -11.02
N LEU A 20 0.01 15.88 -11.31
CA LEU A 20 1.34 15.54 -10.80
C LEU A 20 1.41 15.63 -9.27
N ASP A 21 0.84 16.69 -8.68
CA ASP A 21 0.77 16.87 -7.23
C ASP A 21 -0.05 15.76 -6.56
N ALA A 22 -1.20 15.39 -7.15
CA ALA A 22 -2.01 14.28 -6.64
C ALA A 22 -1.27 12.93 -6.72
N ALA A 23 -0.54 12.67 -7.81
CA ALA A 23 0.27 11.46 -7.94
C ALA A 23 1.42 11.42 -6.93
N ALA A 24 2.12 12.54 -6.73
CA ALA A 24 3.18 12.66 -5.74
C ALA A 24 2.64 12.50 -4.30
N PHE A 25 1.48 13.09 -4.01
CA PHE A 25 0.80 12.94 -2.72
C PHE A 25 0.38 11.49 -2.46
N TYR A 26 -0.21 10.82 -3.47
CA TYR A 26 -0.57 9.40 -3.38
C TYR A 26 0.66 8.51 -3.14
N TRP A 27 1.74 8.77 -3.86
CA TRP A 27 3.01 8.05 -3.68
C TRP A 27 3.58 8.27 -2.27
N TRP A 28 3.61 9.52 -1.79
CA TRP A 28 4.08 9.86 -0.44
C TRP A 28 3.24 9.19 0.65
N TRP A 29 1.91 9.23 0.52
CA TRP A 29 0.98 8.58 1.44
C TRP A 29 1.23 7.06 1.53
N SER A 30 1.41 6.39 0.38
CA SER A 30 1.70 4.96 0.33
C SER A 30 3.02 4.60 1.03
N ASN A 31 4.03 5.47 0.95
CA ASN A 31 5.34 5.24 1.56
C ASN A 31 5.34 5.42 3.09
N GLN A 32 4.35 6.12 3.65
CA GLN A 32 4.19 6.27 5.10
C GLN A 32 3.56 5.03 5.73
N ALA A 33 2.62 4.37 5.04
CA ALA A 33 1.97 3.15 5.52
C ALA A 33 2.99 2.02 5.75
N GLU A 34 3.95 1.86 4.84
CA GLU A 34 5.04 0.87 4.96
C GLU A 34 5.81 0.99 6.28
N ARG A 35 6.21 2.23 6.64
CA ARG A 35 7.08 2.47 7.81
C ARG A 35 6.44 2.04 9.12
N ARG A 36 5.10 2.06 9.20
CA ARG A 36 4.33 1.66 10.38
C ARG A 36 4.56 0.19 10.73
N TYR A 37 4.74 -0.67 9.73
CA TYR A 37 4.85 -2.12 9.93
C TYR A 37 6.28 -2.63 9.99
N ASN A 38 7.28 -1.81 9.65
CA ASN A 38 8.70 -2.19 9.73
C ASN A 38 9.11 -2.87 11.06
N PRO A 39 8.66 -2.42 12.25
CA PRO A 39 9.00 -3.10 13.51
C PRO A 39 8.44 -4.53 13.57
N ILE A 40 7.17 -4.71 13.23
CA ILE A 40 6.46 -6.00 13.26
C ILE A 40 7.05 -6.96 12.21
N ILE A 41 7.34 -6.46 11.01
CA ILE A 41 7.95 -7.25 9.94
C ILE A 41 9.34 -7.73 10.34
N ARG A 42 10.11 -6.90 11.07
CA ARG A 42 11.42 -7.28 11.57
C ARG A 42 11.34 -8.33 12.68
N GLU A 43 10.39 -8.18 13.59
CA GLU A 43 10.13 -9.19 14.63
C GLU A 43 9.76 -10.55 14.02
N ALA A 44 8.81 -10.57 13.08
CA ALA A 44 8.42 -11.79 12.37
C ALA A 44 9.57 -12.40 11.54
N ALA A 45 10.42 -11.56 10.93
CA ALA A 45 11.61 -12.01 10.21
C ALA A 45 12.61 -12.72 11.14
N GLU A 46 12.85 -12.15 12.31
CA GLU A 46 13.74 -12.72 13.34
C GLU A 46 13.16 -14.01 13.93
N GLU A 47 11.87 -14.04 14.23
CA GLU A 47 11.16 -15.18 14.80
C GLU A 47 11.15 -16.40 13.86
N HIS A 48 10.83 -16.18 12.58
CA HIS A 48 10.69 -17.27 11.61
C HIS A 48 11.95 -17.52 10.76
N GLY A 49 13.02 -16.76 10.97
CA GLY A 49 14.25 -16.87 10.18
C GLY A 49 14.07 -16.54 8.69
N VAL A 50 13.09 -15.70 8.37
CA VAL A 50 12.76 -15.27 7.00
C VAL A 50 13.37 -13.91 6.73
N GLU A 51 13.82 -13.66 5.50
CA GLU A 51 14.40 -12.35 5.15
C GLU A 51 13.37 -11.22 5.29
N TYR A 52 13.72 -10.16 6.03
CA TYR A 52 12.89 -8.95 6.18
C TYR A 52 12.40 -8.38 4.84
N ALA A 53 13.29 -8.32 3.84
CA ALA A 53 12.95 -7.81 2.52
C ALA A 53 11.92 -8.68 1.79
N LEU A 54 11.92 -10.00 2.04
CA LEU A 54 10.96 -10.92 1.46
C LEU A 54 9.56 -10.70 2.04
N ILE A 55 9.41 -10.68 3.36
CA ILE A 55 8.11 -10.44 4.01
C ILE A 55 7.54 -9.10 3.55
N LYS A 56 8.39 -8.07 3.51
CA LYS A 56 8.04 -6.74 3.04
C LYS A 56 7.58 -6.74 1.57
N ALA A 57 8.26 -7.47 0.70
CA ALA A 57 7.89 -7.59 -0.71
C ALA A 57 6.54 -8.31 -0.88
N VAL A 58 6.27 -9.35 -0.09
CA VAL A 58 4.98 -10.05 -0.08
C VAL A 58 3.86 -9.09 0.34
N ILE A 59 3.99 -8.39 1.47
CA ILE A 59 2.97 -7.43 1.93
C ILE A 59 2.70 -6.34 0.88
N TRP A 60 3.76 -5.85 0.20
CA TRP A 60 3.61 -4.88 -0.87
C TRP A 60 2.81 -5.43 -2.06
N GLN A 61 3.12 -6.67 -2.45
CA GLN A 61 2.46 -7.35 -3.56
C GLN A 61 0.98 -7.64 -3.26
N GLU A 62 0.67 -8.05 -2.03
CA GLU A 62 -0.68 -8.47 -1.64
C GLU A 62 -1.63 -7.29 -1.40
N SER A 63 -1.24 -6.32 -0.57
CA SER A 63 -2.16 -5.25 -0.14
C SER A 63 -1.65 -3.84 -0.41
N ARG A 64 -0.35 -3.69 -0.73
CA ARG A 64 0.38 -2.41 -0.70
C ARG A 64 0.34 -1.75 0.68
N PHE A 65 0.51 -2.54 1.74
CA PHE A 65 0.46 -2.08 3.13
C PHE A 65 -0.91 -1.49 3.56
N ARG A 66 -2.00 -1.97 2.95
CA ARG A 66 -3.36 -1.60 3.38
C ARG A 66 -3.86 -2.63 4.38
N GLU A 67 -3.96 -2.24 5.66
CA GLU A 67 -4.44 -3.11 6.74
C GLU A 67 -5.91 -3.49 6.62
N ASP A 68 -6.69 -2.69 5.89
CA ASP A 68 -8.12 -2.87 5.63
C ASP A 68 -8.41 -3.48 4.25
N ALA A 69 -7.40 -4.03 3.57
CA ALA A 69 -7.58 -4.66 2.27
C ALA A 69 -8.46 -5.92 2.37
N VAL A 70 -9.47 -5.98 1.51
CA VAL A 70 -10.34 -7.16 1.32
C VAL A 70 -10.27 -7.57 -0.15
N GLY A 71 -9.86 -8.82 -0.40
CA GLY A 71 -9.77 -9.41 -1.72
C GLY A 71 -11.10 -9.97 -2.21
N ASP A 72 -11.18 -10.27 -3.51
CA ASP A 72 -12.41 -10.72 -4.16
C ASP A 72 -12.85 -12.11 -3.69
N ALA A 73 -11.92 -12.96 -3.22
CA ALA A 73 -12.23 -14.27 -2.67
C ALA A 73 -12.43 -14.25 -1.15
N GLY A 74 -12.46 -13.06 -0.54
CA GLY A 74 -12.60 -12.88 0.90
C GLY A 74 -11.27 -12.89 1.66
N GLU A 75 -10.14 -12.71 0.97
CA GLU A 75 -8.84 -12.53 1.61
C GLU A 75 -8.80 -11.23 2.40
N ILE A 76 -8.08 -11.20 3.54
CA ILE A 76 -8.07 -10.04 4.44
C ILE A 76 -6.66 -9.58 4.81
N GLY A 77 -6.54 -8.26 4.99
CA GLY A 77 -5.41 -7.62 5.65
C GLY A 77 -4.14 -7.52 4.80
N LEU A 78 -3.02 -7.30 5.50
CA LEU A 78 -1.73 -6.93 4.90
C LEU A 78 -1.18 -7.96 3.92
N MET A 79 -1.40 -9.24 4.20
CA MET A 79 -0.90 -10.37 3.41
C MET A 79 -2.01 -11.12 2.67
N GLN A 80 -3.24 -10.58 2.66
CA GLN A 80 -4.39 -11.22 2.01
C GLN A 80 -4.55 -12.68 2.46
N LEU A 81 -4.62 -12.91 3.78
CA LEU A 81 -4.82 -14.24 4.33
C LEU A 81 -6.29 -14.67 4.15
N MET A 82 -6.51 -15.93 3.78
CA MET A 82 -7.86 -16.52 3.84
C MET A 82 -8.22 -16.86 5.28
N GLU A 83 -9.50 -16.68 5.67
CA GLU A 83 -9.98 -17.03 7.01
C GLU A 83 -9.62 -18.47 7.42
N LEU A 84 -9.70 -19.43 6.48
CA LEU A 84 -9.34 -20.82 6.76
C LEU A 84 -7.87 -20.97 7.16
N ALA A 85 -6.95 -20.31 6.45
CA ALA A 85 -5.53 -20.36 6.75
C ALA A 85 -5.20 -19.68 8.09
N ALA A 86 -5.90 -18.57 8.40
CA ALA A 86 -5.76 -17.90 9.68
C ALA A 86 -6.26 -18.78 10.85
N LEU A 87 -7.38 -19.48 10.67
CA LEU A 87 -7.96 -20.39 11.66
C LEU A 87 -7.07 -21.62 11.90
N GLU A 88 -6.55 -22.24 10.85
CA GLU A 88 -5.63 -23.38 10.98
C GLU A 88 -4.34 -23.00 11.72
N TRP A 89 -3.79 -21.82 11.43
CA TRP A 89 -2.62 -21.31 12.15
C TRP A 89 -2.91 -21.06 13.63
N ALA A 90 -4.07 -20.46 13.93
CA ALA A 90 -4.50 -20.19 15.30
C ALA A 90 -4.67 -21.46 16.14
N ASP A 91 -5.24 -22.52 15.55
CA ASP A 91 -5.41 -23.82 16.20
C ASP A 91 -4.05 -24.48 16.52
N ASP A 92 -3.09 -24.43 15.58
CA ASP A 92 -1.74 -24.98 15.79
C ASP A 92 -0.94 -24.20 16.86
N HIS A 93 -1.13 -22.88 16.97
CA HIS A 93 -0.41 -22.02 17.91
C HIS A 93 -1.16 -21.77 19.23
N GLY A 94 -2.38 -22.29 19.35
CA GLY A 94 -3.20 -22.23 20.57
C GLY A 94 -3.70 -20.84 20.94
N VAL A 95 -4.01 -20.01 19.94
CA VAL A 95 -4.55 -18.64 20.10
C VAL A 95 -6.00 -18.50 19.68
#